data_AF-A0A4V2YUE7-F1
#
_entry.id   AF-A0A4V2YUE7-F1
#
_cell.length_a   1.000
_cell.length_b   1.000
_cell.length_c   1.000
_cell.angle_alpha   90.00
_cell.angle_beta   90.00
_cell.angle_gamma   90.00
#
_symmetry.space_group_name_H-M   'P 1'
#
loop_
_entity.id
_entity.type
_entity.pdbx_description
1 polymer ?
#
loop_
_entity_poly.entity_id
_entity_poly.type
_entity_poly.pdbx_seq_one_letter_code
_entity_poly.pdbx_strand_id
1 'polypeptide(L)' 'MKLSEKIKEHLSERIENGELNNDDMVQIIEHLGSYLNLKTIPDYAKENKRSYNGVKNHRTIRIIFNVKFVIDND' A
#
# COMPACT_ATOMS: atom_id res chain seq x y z
N MET A 1 -15.84 -13.12 11.41
CA MET A 1 -14.98 -11.93 11.25
C MET A 1 -13.71 -12.35 10.51
N LYS A 2 -13.36 -11.66 9.41
CA LYS A 2 -12.09 -11.88 8.71
C LYS A 2 -10.94 -11.41 9.61
N LEU A 3 -9.76 -12.01 9.46
CA LEU A 3 -8.58 -11.57 10.21
C LEU A 3 -8.28 -10.08 10.01
N SER A 4 -8.49 -9.57 8.79
CA SER A 4 -8.31 -8.16 8.45
C SER A 4 -9.29 -7.22 9.18
N GLU A 5 -10.49 -7.68 9.53
CA GLU A 5 -11.45 -6.89 10.32
C GLU A 5 -10.96 -6.79 11.78
N LYS A 6 -10.50 -7.91 12.35
CA LYS A 6 -9.92 -7.93 13.71
C LYS A 6 -8.71 -7.01 13.85
N ILE A 7 -7.84 -6.99 12.84
CA ILE A 7 -6.66 -6.11 12.82
C ILE A 7 -7.09 -4.64 12.77
N LYS A 8 -8.09 -4.31 11.95
CA LYS A 8 -8.60 -2.93 11.86
C LYS A 8 -9.21 -2.47 13.17
N GLU A 9 -10.05 -3.31 13.79
CA GLU A 9 -10.66 -2.99 15.09
C GLU A 9 -9.59 -2.74 16.16
N HIS A 10 -8.57 -3.59 16.22
CA HIS A 10 -7.46 -3.40 17.14
C HIS A 10 -6.70 -2.10 16.86
N LEU A 11 -6.37 -1.79 15.60
CA LEU A 11 -5.70 -0.53 15.26
C LEU A 11 -6.54 0.68 15.63
N SER A 12 -7.85 0.67 15.36
CA SER A 12 -8.76 1.76 15.73
C SER A 12 -8.75 2.03 17.23
N GLU A 13 -8.88 0.98 18.06
CA GLU A 13 -8.84 1.11 19.52
C GLU A 13 -7.55 1.78 20.00
N ARG A 14 -6.39 1.36 19.45
CA ARG A 14 -5.08 1.90 19.83
C ARG A 14 -4.91 3.35 19.40
N ILE A 15 -5.42 3.72 18.23
CA ILE A 15 -5.39 5.10 17.73
C ILE A 15 -6.27 6.01 18.60
N GLU A 16 -7.50 5.58 18.90
CA GLU A 16 -8.45 6.36 19.71
C GLU A 16 -7.97 6.55 21.15
N ASN A 17 -7.23 5.58 21.69
CA ASN A 17 -6.59 5.68 23.01
C ASN A 17 -5.27 6.49 23.01
N GLY A 18 -4.81 6.98 21.84
CA GLY A 18 -3.56 7.74 21.70
C GLY A 18 -2.29 6.91 21.83
N GLU A 19 -2.39 5.57 21.70
CA GLU A 19 -1.26 4.63 21.78
C GLU A 19 -0.51 4.50 20.44
N LEU A 20 -1.16 4.88 19.33
CA LEU A 20 -0.54 5.00 18.02
C LEU A 20 -0.58 6.46 17.58
N ASN A 21 0.60 7.08 17.48
CA ASN A 21 0.72 8.43 16.96
C ASN A 21 0.83 8.42 15.42
N ASN A 22 0.94 9.62 14.84
CA ASN A 22 1.01 9.78 13.39
C ASN A 22 2.22 9.07 12.76
N ASP A 23 3.38 9.09 13.41
CA ASP A 23 4.59 8.47 12.91
C ASP A 23 4.46 6.94 12.93
N ASP A 24 3.86 6.38 13.99
CA ASP A 24 3.57 4.94 14.08
C ASP A 24 2.64 4.49 12.94
N MET A 25 1.59 5.27 12.66
CA MET A 25 0.66 4.99 11.58
C MET A 25 1.34 5.05 10.20
N VAL A 26 2.25 6.00 9.98
CA VAL A 26 3.06 6.07 8.76
C VAL A 26 3.94 4.82 8.62
N GLN A 27 4.63 4.40 9.67
CA GLN A 27 5.46 3.19 9.65
C GLN A 27 4.65 1.91 9.34
N ILE A 28 3.42 1.82 9.85
CA ILE A 28 2.52 0.71 9.53
C ILE A 28 2.14 0.71 8.04
N ILE A 29 1.86 1.88 7.45
CA ILE A 29 1.57 2.01 6.02
C ILE A 29 2.78 1.59 5.19
N GLU A 30 3.99 2.02 5.55
CA GLU A 30 5.24 1.64 4.87
C GLU A 30 5.50 0.13 4.96
N HIS A 31 5.29 -0.46 6.14
CA HIS A 31 5.44 -1.89 6.36
C HIS A 31 4.49 -2.71 5.48
N LEU A 32 3.19 -2.37 5.46
CA LEU A 32 2.21 -3.00 4.58
C LEU A 32 2.54 -2.78 3.10
N GLY A 33 3.01 -1.58 2.75
CA GLY A 33 3.43 -1.25 1.38
C GLY A 33 4.59 -2.10 0.90
N SER A 34 5.53 -2.46 1.79
CA SER A 34 6.65 -3.34 1.46
C SER A 34 6.20 -4.76 1.10
N TYR A 35 5.25 -5.35 1.83
CA TYR A 35 4.69 -6.68 1.51
C TYR A 35 3.91 -6.71 0.19
N LEU A 36 3.32 -5.58 -0.19
CA LEU A 36 2.58 -5.41 -1.45
C LEU A 36 3.50 -5.05 -2.63
N ASN A 37 4.79 -4.82 -2.38
CA ASN A 37 5.71 -4.22 -3.35
C ASN A 37 5.12 -2.96 -4.00
N LEU A 38 4.45 -2.10 -3.21
CA LEU A 38 3.76 -0.91 -3.72
C LEU A 38 4.73 0.02 -4.42
N LYS A 39 4.46 0.31 -5.69
CA LYS A 39 5.23 1.30 -6.48
C LYS A 39 4.30 2.12 -7.33
N THR A 40 4.61 3.40 -7.54
CA THR A 40 3.87 4.18 -8.53
C THR A 40 4.09 3.57 -9.93
N ILE A 41 3.16 3.78 -10.85
CA ILE A 41 3.35 3.31 -12.24
C ILE A 41 4.66 3.81 -12.85
N PRO A 42 5.04 5.10 -12.71
CA PRO A 42 6.33 5.60 -13.20
C PRO A 42 7.55 4.91 -12.56
N ASP A 43 7.56 4.73 -11.25
CA ASP A 43 8.71 4.12 -10.55
C ASP A 43 8.89 2.67 -10.95
N TYR A 44 7.79 1.90 -10.94
CA TYR A 44 7.80 0.51 -11.39
C TYR A 44 8.27 0.40 -12.84
N ALA A 45 7.79 1.27 -13.74
CA ALA A 45 8.19 1.29 -15.13
C ALA A 45 9.69 1.55 -15.29
N LYS A 46 10.23 2.53 -14.56
CA LYS A 46 11.65 2.89 -14.59
C LYS A 46 12.53 1.74 -14.12
N GLU A 47 12.22 1.15 -12.98
CA GLU A 47 13.01 0.05 -12.40
C GLU A 47 12.99 -1.21 -13.27
N ASN A 48 11.84 -1.51 -13.89
CA ASN A 48 11.66 -2.69 -14.72
C ASN A 48 12.00 -2.47 -16.20
N LYS A 49 12.51 -1.28 -16.57
CA LYS A 49 12.82 -0.89 -17.96
C LYS A 49 11.61 -1.06 -18.91
N ARG A 50 10.41 -0.70 -18.43
CA ARG A 50 9.14 -0.77 -19.17
C ARG A 50 8.61 0.62 -19.48
N SER A 51 7.71 0.72 -20.46
CA SER A 51 6.97 1.96 -20.71
C SER A 51 5.83 2.12 -19.70
N TYR A 52 5.48 3.37 -19.39
CA TYR A 52 4.34 3.68 -18.52
C TYR A 52 3.05 3.00 -19.01
N ASN A 53 2.75 3.07 -20.32
CA ASN A 53 1.58 2.45 -20.91
C ASN A 53 1.63 0.91 -20.83
N GLY A 54 2.82 0.32 -20.98
CA GLY A 54 3.02 -1.11 -20.82
C GLY A 54 2.69 -1.56 -19.39
N VAL A 55 3.14 -0.82 -18.37
CA VAL A 55 2.80 -1.12 -16.97
C VAL A 55 1.31 -0.88 -16.70
N LYS A 56 0.78 0.28 -17.10
CA LYS A 56 -0.62 0.68 -16.89
C LYS A 56 -1.63 -0.35 -17.42
N ASN A 57 -1.34 -0.96 -18.57
CA ASN A 57 -2.27 -1.87 -19.24
C ASN A 57 -2.04 -3.36 -18.93
N HIS A 58 -0.89 -3.73 -18.35
CA HIS A 58 -0.48 -5.14 -18.15
C HIS A 58 -0.02 -5.48 -16.72
N ARG A 59 -0.37 -4.65 -15.73
CA ARG A 59 -0.12 -4.89 -14.31
C ARG A 59 -1.36 -4.64 -13.47
N THR A 60 -1.37 -5.20 -12.26
CA THR A 60 -2.42 -4.95 -11.27
C THR A 60 -2.27 -3.54 -10.72
N ILE A 61 -3.15 -2.65 -11.17
CA ILE A 61 -3.21 -1.27 -10.66
C ILE A 61 -4.25 -1.19 -9.53
N ARG A 62 -3.87 -0.56 -8.41
CA ARG A 62 -4.78 -0.16 -7.33
C ARG A 62 -4.72 1.35 -7.14
N ILE A 63 -5.87 1.93 -6.82
CA ILE A 63 -5.97 3.34 -6.45
C ILE A 63 -6.03 3.38 -4.93
N ILE A 64 -5.04 4.02 -4.31
CA ILE A 64 -4.93 4.22 -2.86
C ILE A 64 -4.77 5.72 -2.65
N PHE A 65 -5.67 6.35 -1.89
CA PHE A 65 -5.69 7.82 -1.69
C PHE A 65 -5.58 8.63 -3.00
N ASN A 66 -6.35 8.25 -4.04
CA ASN A 66 -6.34 8.85 -5.39
C ASN A 66 -5.03 8.72 -6.18
N VAL A 67 -4.06 7.96 -5.70
CA VAL A 67 -2.81 7.68 -6.39
C VAL A 67 -2.82 6.25 -6.94
N LYS A 68 -2.33 6.09 -8.17
CA LYS A 68 -2.24 4.78 -8.85
C LYS A 68 -0.93 4.08 -8.48
N PHE A 69 -1.05 2.93 -7.84
CA PHE A 69 0.05 2.04 -7.51
C PHE A 69 -0.05 0.73 -8.29
N VAL A 70 1.10 0.20 -8.65
CA VAL A 70 1.31 -1.19 -9.02
C VAL A 70 1.44 -1.99 -7.73
N ILE A 71 0.72 -3.11 -7.65
CA ILE A 71 0.94 -4.17 -6.66
C ILE A 71 1.51 -5.36 -7.45
N ASP A 72 2.69 -5.83 -7.04
CA ASP A 72 3.43 -6.89 -7.74
C ASP A 72 4.10 -7.81 -6.72
N ASN A 73 3.28 -8.60 -6.03
CA ASN A 73 3.69 -9.52 -4.97
C ASN A 73 3.06 -10.92 -5.11
N ASP A 74 2.54 -11.23 -6.30
CA ASP A 74 2.02 -12.55 -6.69
C ASP A 74 3.09 -13.40 -7.39
#